data_AF-Q66Z87-F1
#
_entry.id   AF-Q66Z87-F1
#
_cell.length_a   1.000
_cell.length_b   1.000
_cell.length_c   1.000
_cell.angle_alpha   90.00
_cell.angle_beta   90.00
_cell.angle_gamma   90.00
#
_symmetry.space_group_name_H-M   'P 1'
#
loop_
_entity.id
_entity.type
_entity.pdbx_description
1 polymer ?
#
loop_
_entity_poly.entity_id
_entity_poly.type
_entity_poly.pdbx_seq_one_letter_code
_entity_poly.pdbx_strand_id
1 'polypeptide(L)'
;MDINNYFNLNNFNMDFMLKLFQDYQNVVNENKILKNSLKISSKPTKKASKPTPKFYLTSKSSKIIEKCVKTLKQTDPISGWFLHLLAISGCRGAEIQKVKMQDITPLLSKTGETFYNIKVNVAKKRNITCIREIVIRI
;
A
#
# COMPACT_ATOMS: atom_id res chain seq x y z
N MET A 1 36.45 9.64 72.62
CA MET A 1 35.34 10.19 71.83
C MET A 1 35.90 10.53 70.46
N ASP A 2 35.49 9.95 69.32
CA ASP A 2 34.38 9.05 69.03
C ASP A 2 34.69 8.22 67.79
N ILE A 3 34.92 6.91 67.97
CA ILE A 3 34.95 5.90 66.89
C ILE A 3 33.52 5.62 66.36
N ASN A 4 32.50 6.21 67.01
CA ASN A 4 31.08 5.94 66.79
C ASN A 4 30.49 6.57 65.51
N ASN A 5 31.20 7.47 64.81
CA ASN A 5 30.65 8.14 63.62
C ASN A 5 30.96 7.42 62.29
N TYR A 6 31.95 6.52 62.26
CA TYR A 6 32.32 5.81 61.02
C TYR A 6 31.43 4.59 60.74
N PHE A 7 30.87 3.97 61.79
CA PHE A 7 29.93 2.86 61.65
C PHE A 7 28.54 3.30 61.15
N ASN A 8 28.15 4.56 61.38
CA ASN A 8 26.81 5.06 61.06
C ASN A 8 26.64 5.39 59.56
N LEU A 9 27.72 5.83 58.89
CA LEU A 9 27.71 6.12 57.45
C LEU A 9 27.59 4.85 56.60
N ASN A 10 28.22 3.76 57.04
CA ASN A 10 28.16 2.47 56.35
C ASN A 10 26.78 1.81 56.49
N ASN A 11 26.13 1.92 57.66
CA ASN A 11 24.77 1.38 57.83
C ASN A 11 23.73 2.13 56.98
N PHE A 12 23.81 3.46 56.91
CA PHE A 12 22.89 4.26 56.09
C PHE A 12 23.01 3.93 54.60
N ASN A 13 24.23 3.74 54.09
CA ASN A 13 24.47 3.31 52.72
C ASN A 13 24.00 1.88 52.45
N MET A 14 24.17 0.96 53.40
CA MET A 14 23.72 -0.43 53.24
C MET A 14 22.20 -0.55 53.23
N ASP A 15 21.49 0.16 54.11
CA ASP A 15 20.02 0.18 54.12
C ASP A 15 19.44 0.81 52.85
N PHE A 16 20.06 1.88 52.36
CA PHE A 16 19.67 2.50 51.09
C PHE A 16 19.87 1.54 49.91
N MET A 17 21.02 0.85 49.85
CA MET A 17 21.31 -0.12 48.79
C MET A 17 20.40 -1.36 48.85
N LEU A 18 20.04 -1.82 50.06
CA LEU A 18 19.07 -2.90 50.25
C LEU A 18 17.68 -2.50 49.76
N LYS A 19 17.25 -1.28 50.06
CA LYS A 19 15.97 -0.74 49.59
C LYS A 19 15.94 -0.62 48.07
N LEU A 20 17.01 -0.09 47.47
CA LEU A 20 17.15 0.02 46.02
C LEU A 20 17.11 -1.37 45.33
N PHE A 21 17.73 -2.38 45.95
CA PHE A 21 17.71 -3.74 45.44
C PHE A 21 16.33 -4.38 45.53
N GLN A 22 15.60 -4.16 46.63
CA GLN A 22 14.22 -4.64 46.78
C GLN A 22 13.29 -3.98 45.75
N ASP A 23 13.40 -2.67 45.56
CA ASP A 23 12.61 -1.93 44.57
C ASP A 23 12.90 -2.43 43.15
N TYR A 24 14.17 -2.69 42.82
CA TYR A 24 14.55 -3.29 41.53
C TYR A 24 13.91 -4.67 41.32
N GLN A 25 13.94 -5.55 42.34
CA GLN A 25 13.33 -6.88 42.24
C GLN A 25 11.80 -6.81 42.08
N ASN A 26 11.15 -5.86 42.75
CA ASN A 26 9.71 -5.63 42.61
C ASN A 26 9.34 -5.22 41.18
N VAL A 27 10.07 -4.26 40.59
CA VAL A 27 9.88 -3.81 39.20
C VAL A 27 10.12 -4.96 38.20
N VAL A 28 11.11 -5.81 38.44
CA VAL A 28 11.38 -6.98 37.59
C VAL A 28 10.22 -7.99 37.64
N ASN A 29 9.68 -8.24 38.83
CA ASN A 29 8.55 -9.16 39.02
C ASN A 29 7.26 -8.62 38.40
N GLU A 30 6.95 -7.34 38.58
CA GLU A 30 5.82 -6.67 37.93
C GLU A 30 5.92 -6.75 36.40
N ASN A 31 7.11 -6.48 35.84
CA ASN A 31 7.35 -6.62 34.40
C ASN A 31 7.16 -8.05 33.90
N LYS A 32 7.51 -9.06 34.70
CA LYS A 32 7.30 -10.48 34.36
C LYS A 32 5.81 -10.83 34.35
N ILE A 33 5.04 -10.32 35.31
CA ILE A 33 3.58 -10.49 35.38
C ILE A 33 2.90 -9.80 34.18
N LEU A 34 3.29 -8.55 33.89
CA LEU A 34 2.76 -7.79 32.75
C LEU A 34 3.07 -8.47 31.41
N LYS A 35 4.30 -8.97 31.20
CA LYS A 35 4.67 -9.73 30.00
C LYS A 35 3.84 -11.00 29.84
N ASN A 36 3.55 -11.71 30.92
CA ASN A 36 2.71 -12.91 30.88
C ASN A 36 1.24 -12.56 30.60
N SER A 37 0.71 -11.48 31.20
CA SER A 37 -0.63 -10.97 30.92
C SER A 37 -0.79 -10.55 29.45
N LEU A 38 0.19 -9.82 28.90
CA LEU A 38 0.22 -9.44 27.48
C LEU A 38 0.25 -10.65 26.54
N LYS A 39 1.02 -11.70 26.88
CA LYS A 39 1.04 -12.96 26.11
C LYS A 39 -0.30 -13.71 26.13
N ILE A 40 -1.05 -13.61 27.23
CA ILE A 40 -2.38 -14.24 27.36
C ILE A 40 -3.44 -13.41 26.63
N SER A 41 -3.35 -12.08 26.72
CA SER A 41 -4.18 -11.11 25.98
C SER A 41 -3.97 -11.17 24.46
N SER A 42 -2.75 -11.49 24.01
CA SER A 42 -2.40 -11.63 22.59
C SER A 42 -2.78 -12.99 21.99
N LYS A 43 -3.43 -13.91 22.72
CA LYS A 43 -4.02 -15.08 22.08
C LYS A 43 -5.13 -14.58 21.16
N PRO A 44 -5.02 -14.75 19.83
CA PRO A 44 -6.02 -14.23 18.92
C PRO A 44 -7.33 -14.98 19.19
N THR A 45 -8.29 -14.32 19.82
CA THR A 45 -9.68 -14.73 19.70
C THR A 45 -9.97 -14.65 18.20
N LYS A 46 -10.29 -15.79 17.57
CA LYS A 46 -10.73 -15.85 16.16
C LYS A 46 -12.04 -15.08 16.01
N LYS A 47 -11.99 -13.75 16.08
CA LYS A 47 -13.03 -12.89 15.52
C LYS A 47 -12.83 -12.98 14.01
N ALA A 48 -13.86 -13.43 13.30
CA ALA A 48 -13.87 -13.48 11.84
C ALA A 48 -13.45 -12.10 11.31
N SER A 49 -12.21 -12.00 10.81
CA SER A 49 -11.70 -10.76 10.24
C SER A 49 -12.63 -10.37 9.10
N LYS A 50 -13.21 -9.16 9.16
CA LYS A 50 -13.95 -8.61 8.01
C LYS A 50 -13.10 -8.80 6.75
N PRO A 51 -13.68 -9.26 5.63
CA PRO A 51 -12.90 -9.50 4.43
C PRO A 51 -12.20 -8.19 4.05
N THR A 52 -10.88 -8.26 3.91
CA THR A 52 -10.07 -7.11 3.49
C THR A 52 -10.64 -6.57 2.18
N PRO A 53 -10.86 -5.25 2.07
CA PRO A 53 -11.43 -4.66 0.86
C PRO A 53 -10.53 -5.01 -0.33
N LYS A 54 -11.14 -5.54 -1.40
CA LYS A 54 -10.42 -5.81 -2.64
C LYS A 54 -10.17 -4.49 -3.35
N PHE A 55 -8.91 -4.11 -3.49
CA PHE A 55 -8.48 -2.88 -4.18
C PHE A 55 -8.48 -2.99 -5.71
N TYR A 56 -9.09 -4.04 -6.27
CA TYR A 56 -9.08 -4.32 -7.70
C TYR A 56 -10.48 -4.73 -8.16
N LEU A 57 -10.73 -4.52 -9.45
CA LEU A 57 -12.01 -4.83 -10.07
C LEU A 57 -12.22 -6.35 -10.14
N THR A 58 -13.42 -6.79 -9.75
CA THR A 58 -13.84 -8.17 -9.95
C THR A 58 -14.31 -8.38 -11.39
N SER A 59 -14.31 -9.62 -11.88
CA SER A 59 -14.82 -9.94 -13.23
C SER A 59 -16.27 -9.48 -13.46
N LYS A 60 -17.12 -9.52 -12.43
CA LYS A 60 -18.49 -8.99 -12.48
C LYS A 60 -18.48 -7.47 -12.67
N SER A 61 -17.67 -6.76 -11.89
CA SER A 61 -17.53 -5.30 -11.98
C SER A 61 -16.95 -4.87 -13.32
N SER A 62 -15.94 -5.57 -13.85
CA SER A 62 -15.34 -5.28 -15.15
C SER A 62 -16.36 -5.35 -16.29
N LYS A 63 -17.24 -6.37 -16.30
CA LYS A 63 -18.33 -6.49 -17.29
C LYS A 63 -19.31 -5.31 -17.24
N ILE A 64 -19.59 -4.79 -16.04
CA ILE A 64 -20.48 -3.62 -15.89
C ILE A 64 -19.78 -2.38 -16.44
N ILE A 65 -18.50 -2.17 -16.09
CA ILE A 65 -17.71 -1.04 -16.59
C ILE A 65 -17.60 -1.06 -18.10
N GLU A 66 -17.37 -2.22 -18.72
CA GLU A 66 -17.35 -2.36 -20.18
C GLU A 66 -18.67 -1.89 -20.83
N LYS A 67 -19.82 -2.24 -20.23
CA LYS A 67 -21.13 -1.74 -20.70
C LYS A 67 -21.23 -0.23 -20.56
N CYS A 68 -20.85 0.32 -19.40
CA CYS A 68 -20.85 1.76 -19.17
C CYS A 68 -19.94 2.51 -20.17
N VAL A 69 -18.76 1.97 -20.47
CA VAL A 69 -17.84 2.53 -21.47
C VAL A 69 -18.46 2.52 -22.86
N LYS A 70 -19.16 1.45 -23.26
CA LYS A 70 -19.87 1.40 -24.54
C LYS A 70 -20.95 2.47 -24.64
N THR A 71 -21.76 2.63 -23.60
CA THR A 71 -22.77 3.69 -23.55
C THR A 71 -22.13 5.08 -23.56
N LEU A 72 -21.07 5.27 -22.78
CA LEU A 72 -20.38 6.55 -22.70
C LEU A 72 -19.75 6.95 -24.03
N LYS A 73 -19.17 6.01 -24.80
CA LYS A 73 -18.68 6.30 -26.16
C LYS A 73 -19.76 6.86 -27.09
N GLN A 74 -21.02 6.51 -26.88
CA GLN A 74 -22.14 7.02 -27.68
C GLN A 74 -22.56 8.43 -27.25
N THR A 75 -22.53 8.73 -25.96
CA THR A 75 -22.97 10.03 -25.42
C THR A 75 -21.85 11.08 -25.38
N ASP A 76 -20.65 10.69 -24.97
CA ASP A 76 -19.42 11.49 -24.95
C ASP A 76 -18.26 10.63 -25.48
N PRO A 77 -17.99 10.71 -26.80
CA PRO A 77 -16.95 9.93 -27.43
C PRO A 77 -15.56 10.15 -26.80
N ILE A 78 -15.25 11.37 -26.33
CA ILE A 78 -13.92 11.69 -25.80
C ILE A 78 -13.71 10.93 -24.48
N SER A 79 -14.62 11.11 -23.52
CA SER A 79 -14.53 10.41 -22.23
C SER A 79 -14.66 8.90 -22.40
N GLY A 80 -15.54 8.45 -23.28
CA GLY A 80 -15.73 7.03 -23.57
C GLY A 80 -14.48 6.36 -24.14
N TRP A 81 -13.81 6.99 -25.11
CA TRP A 81 -12.55 6.48 -25.66
C TRP A 81 -11.41 6.56 -24.65
N PHE A 82 -11.34 7.62 -23.85
CA PHE A 82 -10.34 7.75 -22.78
C PHE A 82 -10.43 6.60 -21.76
N LEU A 83 -11.64 6.31 -21.25
CA LEU A 83 -11.88 5.20 -20.34
C LEU A 83 -11.60 3.83 -20.99
N HIS A 84 -11.93 3.68 -22.27
CA HIS A 84 -11.62 2.47 -23.01
C HIS A 84 -10.11 2.23 -23.12
N LEU A 85 -9.35 3.25 -23.47
CA LEU A 85 -7.88 3.18 -23.55
C LEU A 85 -7.26 2.85 -22.19
N LEU A 86 -7.77 3.43 -21.10
CA LEU A 86 -7.34 3.07 -19.74
C LEU A 86 -7.59 1.60 -19.43
N ALA A 87 -8.79 1.10 -19.74
CA ALA A 87 -9.20 -0.27 -19.44
C ALA A 87 -8.35 -1.32 -20.17
N ILE A 88 -8.01 -1.09 -21.44
CA ILE A 88 -7.26 -2.05 -22.25
C ILE A 88 -5.74 -1.97 -22.04
N SER A 89 -5.21 -0.80 -21.71
CA SER A 89 -3.75 -0.58 -21.66
C SER A 89 -3.15 -0.71 -20.27
N GLY A 90 -3.94 -0.48 -19.22
CA GLY A 90 -3.44 -0.36 -17.85
C GLY A 90 -2.46 0.79 -17.63
N CYS A 91 -2.37 1.75 -18.56
CA CYS A 91 -1.58 2.96 -18.40
C CYS A 91 -2.24 3.91 -17.40
N ARG A 92 -1.48 4.84 -16.83
CA ARG A 92 -2.02 5.90 -15.98
C ARG A 92 -2.74 6.94 -16.86
N GLY A 93 -3.78 7.59 -16.33
CA GLY A 93 -4.48 8.67 -17.02
C GLY A 93 -3.55 9.76 -17.53
N ALA A 94 -2.61 10.20 -16.70
CA ALA A 94 -1.61 11.21 -17.06
C ALA A 94 -0.63 10.76 -18.16
N GLU A 95 -0.44 9.47 -18.37
CA GLU A 95 0.40 8.94 -19.46
C GLU A 95 -0.36 8.99 -20.79
N ILE A 96 -1.64 8.59 -20.78
CA ILE A 96 -2.51 8.65 -21.96
C ILE A 96 -2.77 10.10 -22.39
N GLN A 97 -3.00 11.01 -21.43
CA GLN A 97 -3.22 12.43 -21.72
C GLN A 97 -2.03 13.15 -22.37
N LYS A 98 -0.82 12.58 -22.27
CA LYS A 98 0.40 13.14 -22.88
C LYS A 98 0.67 12.65 -24.30
N VAL A 99 -0.10 11.68 -24.79
CA VAL A 99 0.02 11.14 -26.16
C VAL A 99 -0.25 12.27 -27.16
N LYS A 100 0.65 12.40 -28.14
CA LYS A 100 0.52 13.36 -29.24
C LYS A 100 0.15 12.64 -30.53
N MET A 101 -0.28 13.40 -31.54
CA MET A 101 -0.65 12.84 -32.84
C MET A 101 0.49 12.03 -33.50
N GLN A 102 1.74 12.47 -33.31
CA GLN A 102 2.94 11.77 -33.81
C GLN A 102 3.14 10.37 -33.19
N ASP A 103 2.54 10.11 -32.03
CA ASP A 103 2.64 8.82 -31.34
C ASP A 103 1.55 7.84 -31.82
N ILE A 104 0.65 8.29 -32.72
CA ILE A 104 -0.45 7.52 -33.29
C ILE A 104 -0.11 7.21 -34.74
N THR A 105 -0.12 5.92 -35.09
CA THR A 105 0.18 5.45 -36.44
C THR A 105 -0.96 4.59 -36.97
N PRO A 106 -1.49 4.87 -38.17
CA PRO A 106 -2.48 4.00 -38.79
C PRO A 106 -1.81 2.69 -39.20
N LEU A 107 -2.50 1.57 -38.96
CA LEU A 107 -2.12 0.24 -39.36
C LEU A 107 -3.18 -0.27 -40.35
N LEU A 108 -2.80 -0.42 -41.62
CA LEU A 108 -3.69 -0.98 -42.63
C LEU A 108 -3.79 -2.50 -42.44
N SER A 109 -5.00 -3.00 -42.19
CA SER A 109 -5.24 -4.44 -42.28
C SER A 109 -5.43 -4.86 -43.74
N LYS A 110 -4.99 -6.08 -44.06
CA LYS A 110 -5.27 -6.75 -45.34
C LYS A 110 -6.79 -6.97 -45.55
N THR A 111 -7.59 -6.93 -44.48
CA THR A 111 -9.05 -7.07 -44.51
C THR A 111 -9.81 -5.76 -44.75
N GLY A 112 -9.12 -4.63 -44.96
CA GLY A 112 -9.75 -3.31 -45.14
C GLY A 112 -10.19 -2.63 -43.83
N GLU A 113 -9.97 -3.28 -42.68
CA GLU A 113 -10.21 -2.66 -41.38
C GLU A 113 -9.08 -1.68 -41.02
N THR A 114 -9.44 -0.50 -40.52
CA THR A 114 -8.47 0.52 -40.08
C THR A 114 -8.17 0.34 -38.60
N PHE A 115 -6.91 0.04 -38.29
CA PHE A 115 -6.41 0.01 -36.93
C PHE A 115 -5.50 1.19 -36.67
N TYR A 116 -5.36 1.57 -35.41
CA TYR A 116 -4.42 2.59 -34.98
C TYR A 116 -3.54 2.02 -33.87
N ASN A 117 -2.23 2.12 -34.06
CA ASN A 117 -1.24 1.84 -33.03
C ASN A 117 -0.90 3.14 -32.30
N ILE A 118 -1.06 3.14 -30.97
CA ILE A 118 -0.78 4.26 -30.10
C ILE A 118 0.42 3.91 -29.22
N LYS A 119 1.49 4.70 -29.32
CA LYS A 119 2.69 4.56 -28.50
C LYS A 119 2.59 5.43 -27.26
N VAL A 120 2.48 4.81 -26.08
CA VAL A 120 2.37 5.52 -24.79
C VAL A 120 3.69 5.45 -24.04
N ASN A 121 4.24 6.60 -23.69
CA ASN A 121 5.42 6.72 -22.85
C ASN A 121 5.04 6.49 -21.37
N VAL A 122 5.47 5.36 -20.82
CA VAL A 122 5.20 4.97 -19.43
C VAL A 122 6.45 5.17 -18.61
N ALA A 123 6.32 5.94 -17.52
CA ALA A 123 7.44 6.20 -16.62
C ALA A 123 7.64 5.00 -15.67
N LYS A 124 8.87 4.46 -15.63
CA LYS A 124 9.30 3.51 -14.60
C LYS A 124 10.25 4.15 -13.59
N LYS A 125 10.32 3.56 -12.40
CA LYS A 125 11.27 3.93 -11.35
C LYS A 125 12.69 3.82 -11.93
N ARG A 126 13.51 4.88 -11.79
CA ARG A 126 14.90 5.03 -12.30
C ARG A 126 15.08 5.61 -13.73
N ASN A 127 14.29 6.60 -14.13
CA ASN A 127 14.46 7.37 -15.38
C ASN A 127 14.42 6.55 -16.69
N ILE A 128 13.94 5.32 -16.65
CA ILE A 128 13.74 4.50 -17.85
C ILE A 128 12.30 4.72 -18.31
N THR A 129 12.14 5.30 -19.49
CA THR A 129 10.85 5.38 -20.18
C THR A 129 10.65 4.09 -20.96
N CYS A 130 9.53 3.40 -20.74
CA CYS A 130 9.15 2.28 -21.59
C CYS A 130 7.98 2.69 -22.48
N ILE A 131 8.03 2.29 -23.76
CA ILE A 131 6.94 2.51 -24.70
C ILE A 131 5.98 1.32 -24.58
N ARG A 132 4.70 1.59 -24.34
CA ARG A 132 3.63 0.61 -24.49
C ARG A 132 2.89 0.88 -25.77
N GLU A 133 2.72 -0.15 -26.59
CA GLU A 133 1.95 -0.08 -27.82
C GLU A 133 0.54 -0.59 -27.57
N ILE A 134 -0.45 0.19 -27.99
CA ILE A 134 -1.87 -0.13 -27.85
C ILE A 134 -2.46 -0.09 -29.25
N VAL A 135 -3.05 -1.21 -29.68
CA VAL A 135 -3.77 -1.27 -30.95
C VAL A 135 -5.26 -1.10 -30.68
N ILE A 136 -5.86 -0.10 -31.31
CA ILE A 136 -7.31 0.11 -31.27
C ILE A 136 -7.89 -0.02 -32.67
N ARG A 137 -9.12 -0.53 -32.69
CA ARG A 137 -10.03 -0.42 -33.83
C ARG A 137 -11.01 0.70 -33.51
N ILE A 138 -11.18 1.64 -34.43
CA ILE A 138 -12.21 2.69 -34.37
C ILE A 138 -13.43 2.24 -35.16
#